data_AF-A0A9P1FPC6-F1
#
_entry.id   AF-A0A9P1FPC6-F1
#
_cell.length_a   1.000
_cell.length_b   1.000
_cell.length_c   1.000
_cell.angle_alpha   90.00
_cell.angle_beta   90.00
_cell.angle_gamma   90.00
#
_symmetry.space_group_name_H-M   'P 1'
#
loop_
_entity.id
_entity.type
_entity.pdbx_description
1 polymer ?
#
loop_
_entity_poly.entity_id
_entity_poly.type
_entity_poly.pdbx_seq_one_letter_code
_entity_poly.pdbx_strand_id
1 'polypeptide(L)'
;MLNDAVCRAALDTSTHYGPQEIGSLVWCLAMLRVIDTQVLGALFTQINFCVQGLGTRELGVLVDTLPALRRLLLPRLQDKAVTGASEMKKANPNLDTLQTITFGAIGSCELLAHCHIAASCGSAVPSKKRQLSFKNVLCVIEYALDSCQGSLQRRNKGTVGTPSVNPGGTGGITWDRVDRTACAEFRALAAMEKLLESQMPLNQTSKTGKTGKMTIAVSEPPCVSCLAAMVKFSQGYPEIQIEVCIDGSLLRFGTEVGRFKAFSELEDGGDATEPVE
;
A
#
# COMPACT_ATOMS: atom_id res chain seq x y z
N MET A 1 1.64 32.29 -1.12
CA MET A 1 1.40 32.70 -2.53
C MET A 1 1.11 31.53 -3.47
N LEU A 2 2.05 30.60 -3.74
CA LEU A 2 1.78 29.48 -4.66
C LEU A 2 0.73 28.50 -4.09
N ASN A 3 0.84 28.15 -2.81
CA ASN A 3 -0.12 27.27 -2.14
C ASN A 3 -1.53 27.88 -2.12
N ASP A 4 -1.66 29.17 -1.81
CA ASP A 4 -2.96 29.86 -1.77
C ASP A 4 -3.62 29.99 -3.14
N ALA A 5 -2.84 30.03 -4.23
CA ALA A 5 -3.36 30.04 -5.59
C ALA A 5 -3.87 28.64 -5.99
N VAL A 6 -3.13 27.58 -5.61
CA VAL A 6 -3.54 26.19 -5.84
C VAL A 6 -4.80 25.85 -5.05
N CYS A 7 -4.89 26.26 -3.78
CA CYS A 7 -6.08 26.04 -2.95
C CYS A 7 -7.32 26.76 -3.49
N ARG A 8 -7.18 28.03 -3.91
CA ARG A 8 -8.29 28.77 -4.52
C ARG A 8 -8.77 28.15 -5.83
N ALA A 9 -7.84 27.80 -6.73
CA ALA A 9 -8.21 27.12 -7.97
C ALA A 9 -8.89 25.76 -7.71
N ALA A 10 -8.43 25.01 -6.70
CA ALA A 10 -9.06 23.74 -6.30
C ALA A 10 -10.47 23.97 -5.75
N LEU A 11 -10.69 24.99 -4.92
CA LEU A 11 -12.02 25.36 -4.41
C LEU A 11 -12.99 25.70 -5.54
N ASP A 12 -12.57 26.60 -6.44
CA ASP A 12 -13.39 27.12 -7.54
C ASP A 12 -13.87 26.02 -8.51
N THR A 13 -13.15 24.89 -8.56
CA THR A 13 -13.39 23.80 -9.52
C THR A 13 -13.82 22.48 -8.88
N SER A 14 -13.72 22.36 -7.54
CA SER A 14 -13.93 21.10 -6.80
C SER A 14 -15.29 20.45 -7.03
N THR A 15 -16.34 21.25 -7.22
CA THR A 15 -17.72 20.80 -7.44
C THR A 15 -17.94 20.17 -8.82
N HIS A 16 -17.03 20.42 -9.78
CA HIS A 16 -17.08 19.89 -11.13
C HIS A 16 -16.26 18.60 -11.31
N TYR A 17 -15.50 18.19 -10.28
CA TYR A 17 -14.65 17.01 -10.38
C TYR A 17 -15.41 15.70 -10.24
N GLY A 18 -15.09 14.77 -11.14
CA GLY A 18 -15.50 13.38 -11.04
C GLY A 18 -14.61 12.59 -10.08
N PRO A 19 -14.90 11.28 -9.90
CA PRO A 19 -14.19 10.42 -8.96
C PRO A 19 -12.65 10.37 -9.17
N GLN A 20 -12.20 10.31 -10.43
CA GLN A 20 -10.77 10.21 -10.75
C GLN A 20 -10.03 11.53 -10.50
N GLU A 21 -10.66 12.66 -10.83
CA GLU A 21 -10.13 14.00 -10.62
C GLU A 21 -9.97 14.28 -9.13
N ILE A 22 -10.95 13.88 -8.30
CA ILE A 22 -10.90 14.02 -6.84
C ILE A 22 -9.72 13.24 -6.24
N GLY A 23 -9.58 11.95 -6.61
CA GLY A 23 -8.46 11.15 -6.12
C GLY A 23 -7.10 11.73 -6.54
N SER A 24 -7.00 12.26 -7.75
CA SER A 24 -5.78 12.89 -8.26
C SER A 24 -5.48 14.21 -7.56
N LEU A 25 -6.50 15.04 -7.30
CA LEU A 25 -6.35 16.29 -6.55
C LEU A 25 -5.89 16.03 -5.13
N VAL A 26 -6.52 15.09 -4.41
CA VAL A 26 -6.12 14.75 -3.03
C VAL A 26 -4.70 14.21 -2.99
N TRP A 27 -4.31 13.37 -3.96
CA TRP A 27 -2.93 12.91 -4.10
C TRP A 27 -1.97 14.09 -4.32
N CYS A 28 -2.28 15.02 -5.22
CA CYS A 28 -1.46 16.20 -5.47
C CYS A 28 -1.29 17.08 -4.23
N LEU A 29 -2.38 17.36 -3.50
CA LEU A 29 -2.35 18.14 -2.27
C LEU A 29 -1.48 17.47 -1.20
N ALA A 30 -1.59 16.14 -1.07
CA ALA A 30 -0.75 15.35 -0.16
C ALA A 30 0.73 15.39 -0.53
N MET A 31 1.05 15.24 -1.82
CA MET A 31 2.43 15.29 -2.30
C MET A 31 3.06 16.67 -2.14
N LEU A 32 2.28 17.74 -2.35
CA LEU A 32 2.71 19.12 -2.14
C LEU A 32 2.70 19.53 -0.66
N ARG A 33 2.18 18.66 0.23
CA ARG A 33 1.99 18.91 1.66
C ARG A 33 1.21 20.19 1.94
N VAL A 34 0.19 20.45 1.12
CA VAL A 34 -0.68 21.61 1.28
C VAL A 34 -1.93 21.18 2.03
N ILE A 35 -2.22 21.88 3.13
CA ILE A 35 -3.39 21.64 3.98
C ILE A 35 -4.20 22.93 3.98
N ASP A 36 -5.37 22.87 3.36
CA ASP A 36 -6.33 23.96 3.39
C ASP A 36 -7.69 23.41 3.84
N THR A 37 -8.19 23.94 4.94
CA THR A 37 -9.42 23.44 5.58
C THR A 37 -10.65 23.69 4.73
N GLN A 38 -10.68 24.76 3.94
CA GLN A 38 -11.78 25.06 3.02
C GLN A 38 -11.77 24.08 1.86
N VAL A 39 -10.61 23.84 1.24
CA VAL A 39 -10.45 22.83 0.18
C VAL A 39 -10.88 21.45 0.68
N LEU A 40 -10.44 21.08 1.88
CA LEU A 40 -10.87 19.83 2.50
C LEU A 40 -12.38 19.81 2.74
N GLY A 41 -12.99 20.90 3.21
CA GLY A 41 -14.44 20.99 3.38
C GLY A 41 -15.22 20.77 2.07
N ALA A 42 -14.81 21.43 1.00
CA ALA A 42 -15.41 21.26 -0.32
C ALA A 42 -15.24 19.83 -0.86
N LEU A 43 -14.05 19.25 -0.69
CA LEU A 43 -13.78 17.86 -1.06
C LEU A 43 -14.64 16.87 -0.28
N PHE A 44 -14.90 17.10 1.01
CA PHE A 44 -15.77 16.23 1.80
C PHE A 44 -17.18 16.18 1.22
N THR A 45 -17.76 17.32 0.90
CA THR A 45 -19.09 17.41 0.27
C THR A 45 -19.12 16.67 -1.06
N GLN A 46 -18.11 16.88 -1.90
CA GLN A 46 -18.05 16.24 -3.21
C GLN A 46 -17.85 14.72 -3.11
N ILE A 47 -16.96 14.27 -2.21
CA ILE A 47 -16.71 12.84 -1.97
C ILE A 47 -17.99 12.14 -1.50
N ASN A 48 -18.78 12.76 -0.60
CA ASN A 48 -20.07 12.22 -0.17
C ASN A 48 -21.02 11.99 -1.36
N PHE A 49 -21.03 12.90 -2.34
CA PHE A 49 -21.87 12.78 -3.53
C PHE A 49 -21.39 11.69 -4.50
N CYS A 50 -20.06 11.59 -4.71
CA CYS A 50 -19.50 10.70 -5.73
C CYS A 50 -18.96 9.37 -5.19
N VAL A 51 -19.15 9.06 -3.90
CA VAL A 51 -18.53 7.90 -3.24
C VAL A 51 -18.77 6.58 -3.96
N GLN A 52 -19.95 6.41 -4.56
CA GLN A 52 -20.35 5.21 -5.29
C GLN A 52 -19.54 5.00 -6.58
N GLY A 53 -19.06 6.08 -7.19
CA GLY A 53 -18.28 6.06 -8.42
C GLY A 53 -16.77 5.96 -8.21
N LEU A 54 -16.29 5.92 -6.96
CA LEU A 54 -14.86 5.85 -6.69
C LEU A 54 -14.28 4.47 -7.04
N GLY A 55 -13.23 4.48 -7.85
CA GLY A 55 -12.40 3.31 -8.12
C GLY A 55 -11.53 2.95 -6.92
N THR A 56 -10.92 1.75 -6.95
CA THR A 56 -10.11 1.27 -5.82
C THR A 56 -8.87 2.14 -5.58
N ARG A 57 -8.25 2.68 -6.64
CA ARG A 57 -7.10 3.59 -6.51
C ARG A 57 -7.51 4.83 -5.74
N GLU A 58 -8.61 5.45 -6.15
CA GLU A 58 -9.14 6.67 -5.55
C GLU A 58 -9.53 6.40 -4.09
N LEU A 59 -10.24 5.30 -3.81
CA LEU A 59 -10.55 4.88 -2.44
C LEU A 59 -9.30 4.70 -1.59
N GLY A 60 -8.27 4.03 -2.10
CA GLY A 60 -7.00 3.83 -1.40
C GLY A 60 -6.29 5.14 -1.06
N VAL A 61 -6.19 6.04 -2.04
CA VAL A 61 -5.61 7.39 -1.85
C VAL A 61 -6.39 8.16 -0.78
N LEU A 62 -7.71 8.20 -0.88
CA LEU A 62 -8.57 8.95 0.03
C LEU A 62 -8.52 8.39 1.46
N VAL A 63 -8.57 7.07 1.63
CA VAL A 63 -8.51 6.40 2.94
C VAL A 63 -7.16 6.62 3.62
N ASP A 64 -6.06 6.55 2.87
CA ASP A 64 -4.73 6.83 3.41
C ASP A 64 -4.57 8.30 3.82
N THR A 65 -5.05 9.21 2.96
CA THR A 65 -4.80 10.65 3.07
C THR A 65 -5.77 11.39 3.98
N LEU A 66 -7.03 10.94 4.09
CA LEU A 66 -8.10 11.65 4.78
C LEU A 66 -8.70 10.80 5.93
N PRO A 67 -8.03 10.73 7.11
CA PRO A 67 -8.49 9.90 8.23
C PRO A 67 -9.94 10.14 8.66
N ALA A 68 -10.40 11.40 8.62
CA ALA A 68 -11.75 11.77 8.99
C ALA A 68 -12.84 11.18 8.07
N LEU A 69 -12.51 10.78 6.83
CA LEU A 69 -13.44 10.11 5.92
C LEU A 69 -13.37 8.58 5.97
N ARG A 70 -12.48 8.00 6.78
CA ARG A 70 -12.29 6.53 6.79
C ARG A 70 -13.56 5.78 7.16
N ARG A 71 -14.36 6.30 8.10
CA ARG A 71 -15.64 5.68 8.48
C ARG A 71 -16.59 5.50 7.28
N LEU A 72 -16.58 6.47 6.36
CA LEU A 72 -17.40 6.43 5.15
C LEU A 72 -16.78 5.54 4.06
N LEU A 73 -15.47 5.66 3.85
CA LEU A 73 -14.79 5.09 2.67
C LEU A 73 -14.29 3.66 2.88
N LEU A 74 -13.89 3.31 4.10
CA LEU A 74 -13.26 2.02 4.40
C LEU A 74 -14.16 0.81 4.05
N PRO A 75 -15.47 0.79 4.36
CA PRO A 75 -16.32 -0.35 4.00
C PRO A 75 -16.32 -0.66 2.49
N ARG A 76 -16.21 0.38 1.65
CA ARG A 76 -16.14 0.23 0.18
C ARG A 76 -14.78 -0.28 -0.26
N LEU A 77 -13.70 0.21 0.35
CA LEU A 77 -12.37 -0.29 0.08
C LEU A 77 -12.24 -1.78 0.49
N GLN A 78 -12.86 -2.16 1.61
CA GLN A 78 -12.92 -3.55 2.09
C GLN A 78 -13.67 -4.46 1.10
N ASP A 79 -14.82 -4.04 0.58
CA ASP A 79 -15.54 -4.78 -0.45
C ASP A 79 -14.68 -5.02 -1.72
N LYS A 80 -13.94 -3.99 -2.15
CA LYS A 80 -12.96 -4.13 -3.25
C LYS A 80 -11.80 -5.05 -2.87
N ALA A 81 -11.32 -5.01 -1.63
CA ALA A 81 -10.23 -5.86 -1.14
C ALA A 81 -10.64 -7.34 -1.11
N VAL A 82 -11.87 -7.65 -0.67
CA VAL A 82 -12.45 -9.00 -0.71
C VAL A 82 -12.54 -9.53 -2.14
N THR A 83 -13.03 -8.69 -3.06
CA THR A 83 -13.10 -9.02 -4.49
C THR A 83 -11.70 -9.29 -5.05
N GLY A 84 -10.73 -8.42 -4.71
CA GLY A 84 -9.33 -8.58 -5.10
C GLY A 84 -8.68 -9.85 -4.57
N ALA A 85 -8.90 -10.17 -3.29
CA ALA A 85 -8.41 -11.40 -2.67
C ALA A 85 -8.98 -12.64 -3.35
N SER A 86 -10.28 -12.62 -3.68
CA SER A 86 -10.95 -13.72 -4.38
C SER A 86 -10.36 -13.95 -5.78
N GLU A 87 -10.05 -12.86 -6.51
CA GLU A 87 -9.38 -12.95 -7.81
C GLU A 87 -7.96 -13.51 -7.68
N MET A 88 -7.16 -13.00 -6.74
CA MET A 88 -5.76 -13.40 -6.56
C MET A 88 -5.58 -14.86 -6.13
N LYS A 89 -6.58 -15.46 -5.49
CA LYS A 89 -6.57 -16.87 -5.09
C LYS A 89 -6.86 -17.84 -6.26
N LYS A 90 -7.29 -17.35 -7.42
CA LYS A 90 -7.52 -18.18 -8.61
C LYS A 90 -6.20 -18.72 -9.15
N ALA A 91 -6.23 -19.92 -9.74
CA ALA A 91 -5.06 -20.52 -10.39
C ALA A 91 -4.48 -19.59 -11.47
N ASN A 92 -5.37 -18.98 -12.27
CA ASN A 92 -5.06 -18.01 -13.31
C ASN A 92 -5.79 -16.69 -13.00
N PRO A 93 -5.23 -15.83 -12.14
CA PRO A 93 -5.89 -14.58 -11.77
C PRO A 93 -5.83 -13.61 -12.95
N ASN A 94 -6.98 -13.03 -13.30
CA ASN A 94 -7.07 -11.98 -14.29
C ASN A 94 -6.86 -10.64 -13.60
N LEU A 95 -5.61 -10.17 -13.53
CA LEU A 95 -5.30 -8.91 -12.87
C LEU A 95 -5.85 -7.68 -13.60
N ASP A 96 -6.23 -7.81 -14.89
CA ASP A 96 -6.82 -6.71 -15.66
C ASP A 96 -8.22 -6.35 -15.14
N THR A 97 -8.94 -7.28 -14.52
CA THR A 97 -10.26 -7.02 -13.91
C THR A 97 -10.17 -6.22 -12.62
N LEU A 98 -8.98 -6.15 -12.01
CA LEU A 98 -8.75 -5.36 -10.80
C LEU A 98 -8.65 -3.86 -11.11
N GLN A 99 -8.64 -3.46 -12.39
CA GLN A 99 -8.70 -2.08 -12.95
C GLN A 99 -7.84 -1.02 -12.24
N THR A 100 -6.83 -1.41 -11.44
CA THR A 100 -6.21 -0.51 -10.46
C THR A 100 -4.71 -0.77 -10.32
N ILE A 101 -3.98 0.29 -9.95
CA ILE A 101 -2.53 0.23 -9.77
C ILE A 101 -2.19 -0.14 -8.31
N THR A 102 -2.97 0.31 -7.33
CA THR A 102 -2.74 0.09 -5.89
C THR A 102 -4.04 0.24 -5.09
N PHE A 103 -4.08 -0.33 -3.88
CA PHE A 103 -5.18 -0.22 -2.90
C PHE A 103 -4.91 0.84 -1.81
N GLY A 104 -3.79 1.56 -1.86
CA GLY A 104 -3.30 2.30 -0.70
C GLY A 104 -2.77 1.37 0.39
N ALA A 105 -2.12 1.93 1.41
CA ALA A 105 -1.52 1.16 2.49
C ALA A 105 -2.59 0.39 3.28
N ILE A 106 -3.68 1.06 3.66
CA ILE A 106 -4.76 0.45 4.42
C ILE A 106 -5.45 -0.64 3.60
N GLY A 107 -5.83 -0.35 2.35
CA GLY A 107 -6.51 -1.33 1.49
C GLY A 107 -5.63 -2.53 1.14
N SER A 108 -4.32 -2.33 0.99
CA SER A 108 -3.37 -3.44 0.83
C SER A 108 -3.35 -4.36 2.05
N CYS A 109 -3.36 -3.81 3.26
CA CYS A 109 -3.45 -4.60 4.49
C CYS A 109 -4.77 -5.38 4.58
N GLU A 110 -5.91 -4.75 4.29
CA GLU A 110 -7.22 -5.41 4.26
C GLU A 110 -7.21 -6.60 3.27
N LEU A 111 -6.68 -6.40 2.06
CA LEU A 111 -6.58 -7.47 1.06
C LEU A 111 -5.72 -8.63 1.54
N LEU A 112 -4.53 -8.34 2.09
CA LEU A 112 -3.62 -9.37 2.58
C LEU A 112 -4.21 -10.15 3.75
N ALA A 113 -4.93 -9.48 4.65
CA ALA A 113 -5.65 -10.12 5.75
C ALA A 113 -6.72 -11.10 5.24
N HIS A 114 -7.48 -10.73 4.20
CA HIS A 114 -8.43 -11.65 3.53
C HIS A 114 -7.74 -12.85 2.84
N CYS A 115 -6.44 -12.74 2.55
CA CYS A 115 -5.61 -13.83 2.07
C CYS A 115 -4.88 -14.59 3.19
N HIS A 116 -5.21 -14.35 4.46
CA HIS A 116 -4.60 -14.96 5.63
C HIS A 116 -3.10 -14.63 5.79
N ILE A 117 -2.65 -13.51 5.25
CA ILE A 117 -1.32 -12.97 5.47
C ILE A 117 -1.42 -11.87 6.53
N ALA A 118 -0.65 -11.99 7.60
CA ALA A 118 -0.61 -10.96 8.64
C ALA A 118 -0.11 -9.65 8.02
N ALA A 119 -0.87 -8.56 8.15
CA ALA A 119 -0.52 -7.28 7.57
C ALA A 119 -0.78 -6.11 8.53
N SER A 120 0.13 -5.14 8.55
CA SER A 120 0.01 -3.94 9.37
C SER A 120 0.45 -2.69 8.60
N CYS A 121 -0.04 -1.51 9.02
CA CYS A 121 0.33 -0.23 8.42
C CYS A 121 0.93 0.74 9.44
N GLY A 122 1.74 1.70 8.97
CA GLY A 122 2.25 2.81 9.78
C GLY A 122 3.38 2.48 10.77
N SER A 123 3.85 1.23 10.81
CA SER A 123 5.03 0.84 11.59
C SER A 123 5.78 -0.31 10.92
N ALA A 124 6.63 0.01 9.93
CA ALA A 124 7.77 -0.86 9.62
C ALA A 124 8.80 -0.20 8.71
N VAL A 125 9.89 0.20 9.35
CA VAL A 125 11.18 -0.37 9.00
C VAL A 125 11.85 -0.75 10.32
N PRO A 126 12.13 -2.03 10.61
CA PRO A 126 13.00 -2.42 11.70
C PRO A 126 14.45 -2.08 11.33
N SER A 127 14.76 -0.81 11.21
CA SER A 127 16.14 -0.37 11.28
C SER A 127 16.18 0.98 11.97
N LYS A 128 16.60 0.95 13.24
CA LYS A 128 17.21 2.09 13.91
C LYS A 128 18.10 2.80 12.87
N LYS A 129 17.75 4.03 12.48
CA LYS A 129 18.42 4.88 11.46
C LYS A 129 18.01 4.59 10.00
N ARG A 130 16.90 5.19 9.56
CA ARG A 130 16.81 6.03 8.34
C ARG A 130 15.35 6.34 8.03
N GLN A 131 14.99 7.61 8.13
CA GLN A 131 13.80 8.14 7.46
C GLN A 131 13.93 7.81 5.97
N LEU A 132 12.99 7.04 5.43
CA LEU A 132 12.99 6.70 4.02
C LEU A 132 12.61 7.93 3.19
N SER A 133 13.49 8.33 2.28
CA SER A 133 13.24 9.44 1.37
C SER A 133 12.04 9.11 0.46
N PHE A 134 11.10 10.05 0.30
CA PHE A 134 9.88 9.94 -0.54
C PHE A 134 10.09 9.52 -2.01
N LYS A 135 11.33 9.39 -2.49
CA LYS A 135 11.66 9.07 -3.90
C LYS A 135 12.08 7.61 -4.13
N ASN A 136 12.38 6.86 -3.08
CA ASN A 136 12.89 5.49 -3.20
C ASN A 136 11.90 4.51 -2.57
N VAL A 137 11.22 3.73 -3.39
CA VAL A 137 10.42 2.60 -2.91
C VAL A 137 11.39 1.54 -2.42
N LEU A 138 11.32 1.22 -1.14
CA LEU A 138 12.14 0.23 -0.48
C LEU A 138 11.30 -0.99 -0.11
N CYS A 139 11.83 -2.17 -0.41
CA CYS A 139 11.36 -3.43 0.16
C CYS A 139 12.50 -4.09 0.94
N VAL A 140 12.22 -4.52 2.17
CA VAL A 140 13.10 -5.33 3.01
C VAL A 140 12.38 -6.61 3.37
N ILE A 141 13.02 -7.76 3.16
CA ILE A 141 12.56 -9.05 3.65
C ILE A 141 13.54 -9.49 4.73
N GLU A 142 13.10 -9.55 5.97
CA GLU A 142 13.82 -10.21 7.07
C GLU A 142 13.27 -11.62 7.21
N TYR A 143 14.16 -12.62 7.31
CA TYR A 143 13.74 -14.01 7.39
C TYR A 143 14.56 -14.75 8.44
N ALA A 144 13.85 -15.61 9.18
CA ALA A 144 14.40 -16.59 10.10
C ALA A 144 13.71 -17.91 9.78
N LEU A 145 14.35 -18.70 8.92
CA LEU A 145 13.91 -20.01 8.47
C LEU A 145 14.73 -21.09 9.16
N ASP A 146 14.20 -22.31 9.24
CA ASP A 146 14.89 -23.43 9.92
C ASP A 146 16.31 -23.69 9.40
N SER A 147 16.54 -23.43 8.12
CA SER A 147 17.81 -23.64 7.44
C SER A 147 18.73 -22.41 7.42
N CYS A 148 18.18 -21.20 7.59
CA CYS A 148 18.94 -19.96 7.42
C CYS A 148 18.21 -18.73 7.96
N GLN A 149 18.97 -17.70 8.31
CA GLN A 149 18.45 -16.39 8.68
C GLN A 149 19.18 -15.28 7.95
N GLY A 150 18.53 -14.14 7.74
CA GLY A 150 19.14 -13.00 7.08
C GLY A 150 18.14 -11.91 6.69
N SER A 151 18.61 -11.00 5.84
CA SER A 151 17.77 -9.94 5.27
C SER A 151 18.09 -9.68 3.80
N LEU A 152 17.06 -9.40 3.01
CA LEU A 152 17.13 -9.00 1.62
C LEU A 152 16.59 -7.58 1.47
N GLN A 153 17.37 -6.71 0.85
CA GLN A 153 16.97 -5.32 0.60
C GLN A 153 16.91 -5.02 -0.90
N ARG A 154 15.83 -4.40 -1.38
CA ARG A 154 15.65 -3.97 -2.77
C ARG A 154 15.05 -2.57 -2.85
N ARG A 155 15.42 -1.83 -3.89
CA ARG A 155 14.91 -0.48 -4.21
C ARG A 155 14.34 -0.44 -5.62
N ASN A 156 13.37 0.44 -5.86
CA ASN A 156 12.95 0.77 -7.23
C ASN A 156 14.13 1.35 -8.03
N LYS A 157 14.18 1.09 -9.35
CA LYS A 157 15.22 1.56 -10.28
C LYS A 157 16.68 1.18 -9.95
N GLY A 158 16.93 0.15 -9.14
CA GLY A 158 18.30 -0.35 -8.98
C GLY A 158 18.85 -0.90 -10.31
N THR A 159 20.05 -0.48 -10.72
CA THR A 159 20.79 -1.05 -11.85
C THR A 159 20.81 -2.58 -11.79
N VAL A 160 20.74 -3.22 -12.96
CA VAL A 160 21.03 -4.66 -13.08
C VAL A 160 22.47 -4.87 -12.61
N GLY A 161 22.64 -5.64 -11.54
CA GLY A 161 23.93 -5.84 -10.86
C GLY A 161 23.94 -5.10 -9.52
N THR A 162 23.94 -5.74 -8.37
CA THR A 162 24.64 -6.97 -7.99
C THR A 162 23.74 -7.94 -7.22
N PRO A 163 23.63 -9.20 -7.65
CA PRO A 163 23.11 -10.26 -6.79
C PRO A 163 24.19 -10.62 -5.76
N SER A 164 23.92 -10.41 -4.47
CA SER A 164 24.26 -11.44 -3.49
C SER A 164 23.03 -12.35 -3.50
N VAL A 165 22.87 -13.34 -4.38
CA VAL A 165 23.75 -14.41 -4.81
C VAL A 165 23.38 -14.76 -6.27
N ASN A 166 24.35 -14.95 -7.16
CA ASN A 166 24.15 -15.71 -8.41
C ASN A 166 24.55 -17.17 -8.11
N PRO A 167 23.86 -18.20 -8.65
CA PRO A 167 23.79 -18.37 -10.11
C PRO A 167 22.49 -18.98 -10.68
N GLY A 168 22.30 -18.77 -11.99
CA GLY A 168 21.73 -19.73 -12.95
C GLY A 168 20.32 -20.27 -12.70
N GLY A 169 19.32 -19.69 -13.35
CA GLY A 169 17.99 -20.29 -13.42
C GLY A 169 17.00 -19.40 -14.16
N THR A 170 16.88 -19.62 -15.47
CA THR A 170 15.82 -19.09 -16.32
C THR A 170 14.54 -19.87 -16.04
N GLY A 171 13.83 -19.48 -14.99
CA GLY A 171 12.52 -19.99 -14.61
C GLY A 171 11.70 -18.86 -14.01
N GLY A 172 11.58 -17.75 -14.74
CA GLY A 172 10.85 -16.57 -14.27
C GLY A 172 9.35 -16.80 -14.38
N ILE A 173 8.63 -16.53 -13.29
CA ILE A 173 7.18 -16.35 -13.28
C ILE A 173 6.83 -15.25 -14.30
N THR A 174 6.37 -15.66 -15.49
CA THR A 174 5.97 -14.77 -16.58
C THR A 174 4.59 -14.19 -16.30
N TRP A 175 4.55 -13.02 -15.67
CA TRP A 175 3.36 -12.17 -15.66
C TRP A 175 3.41 -11.25 -16.89
N ASP A 176 2.99 -11.81 -18.03
CA ASP A 176 3.40 -11.48 -19.42
C ASP A 176 3.03 -10.11 -20.03
N ARG A 177 2.79 -9.03 -19.28
CA ARG A 177 2.45 -7.73 -19.92
C ARG A 177 3.08 -6.47 -19.37
N VAL A 178 3.85 -6.54 -18.28
CA VAL A 178 4.52 -5.35 -17.73
C VAL A 178 5.87 -5.74 -17.18
N ASP A 179 6.90 -4.96 -17.51
CA ASP A 179 8.22 -5.10 -16.93
C ASP A 179 8.18 -4.84 -15.41
N ARG A 180 8.25 -5.93 -14.63
CA ARG A 180 8.19 -5.90 -13.16
C ARG A 180 9.57 -5.80 -12.51
N THR A 181 10.64 -5.67 -13.30
CA THR A 181 12.01 -5.46 -12.78
C THR A 181 12.16 -4.10 -12.07
N ALA A 182 11.17 -3.21 -12.19
CA ALA A 182 11.14 -1.95 -11.46
C ALA A 182 10.59 -2.06 -10.02
N CYS A 183 9.80 -3.09 -9.70
CA CYS A 183 9.15 -3.24 -8.39
C CYS A 183 10.11 -3.86 -7.36
N ALA A 184 10.28 -3.20 -6.20
CA ALA A 184 11.21 -3.67 -5.17
C ALA A 184 10.73 -4.97 -4.52
N GLU A 185 9.42 -5.08 -4.31
CA GLU A 185 8.72 -6.21 -3.69
C GLU A 185 8.85 -7.47 -4.53
N PHE A 186 8.52 -7.36 -5.82
CA PHE A 186 8.62 -8.48 -6.76
C PHE A 186 10.06 -9.01 -6.84
N ARG A 187 11.06 -8.11 -6.94
CA ARG A 187 12.48 -8.50 -6.96
C ARG A 187 12.94 -9.15 -5.66
N ALA A 188 12.41 -8.71 -4.53
CA ALA A 188 12.77 -9.27 -3.23
C ALA A 188 12.19 -10.68 -3.08
N LEU A 189 10.91 -10.87 -3.41
CA LEU A 189 10.24 -12.18 -3.40
C LEU A 189 10.88 -13.16 -4.38
N ALA A 190 11.16 -12.74 -5.63
CA ALA A 190 11.82 -13.60 -6.61
C ALA A 190 13.23 -14.02 -6.17
N ALA A 191 13.97 -13.14 -5.46
CA ALA A 191 15.26 -13.50 -4.88
C ALA A 191 15.09 -14.49 -3.72
N MET A 192 14.04 -14.33 -2.92
CA MET A 192 13.71 -15.24 -1.81
C MET A 192 13.34 -16.63 -2.32
N GLU A 193 12.53 -16.74 -3.37
CA GLU A 193 12.19 -18.03 -4.00
C GLU A 193 13.44 -18.76 -4.48
N LYS A 194 14.34 -18.07 -5.19
CA LYS A 194 15.61 -18.66 -5.62
C LYS A 194 16.47 -19.13 -4.45
N LEU A 195 16.49 -18.39 -3.34
CA LEU A 195 17.20 -18.79 -2.14
C LEU A 195 16.60 -20.08 -1.56
N LEU A 196 15.28 -20.18 -1.46
CA LEU A 196 14.59 -21.38 -1.00
C LEU A 196 14.83 -22.58 -1.91
N GLU A 197 14.77 -22.39 -3.23
CA GLU A 197 15.02 -23.41 -4.25
C GLU A 197 16.46 -23.93 -4.19
N SER A 198 17.45 -23.04 -3.99
CA SER A 198 18.86 -23.44 -3.87
C SER A 198 19.13 -24.34 -2.65
N GLN A 199 18.23 -24.34 -1.67
CA GLN A 199 18.29 -25.17 -0.48
C GLN A 199 17.43 -26.44 -0.60
N MET A 200 16.84 -26.71 -1.76
CA MET A 200 16.10 -27.94 -2.00
C MET A 200 17.08 -29.03 -2.49
N PRO A 201 17.00 -30.27 -1.96
CA PRO A 201 17.68 -31.41 -2.55
C PRO A 201 17.31 -31.57 -4.03
N LEU A 202 18.27 -32.02 -4.86
CA LEU A 202 18.14 -32.18 -6.33
C LEU A 202 16.90 -32.98 -6.81
N ASN A 203 16.26 -33.76 -5.94
CA ASN A 203 15.13 -34.63 -6.26
C ASN A 203 13.81 -34.21 -5.58
N GLN A 204 13.78 -33.05 -4.91
CA GLN A 204 12.59 -32.56 -4.23
C GLN A 204 11.88 -31.53 -5.11
N THR A 205 10.68 -31.85 -5.57
CA THR A 205 9.83 -30.95 -6.38
C THR A 205 8.78 -30.23 -5.53
N SER A 206 8.55 -30.67 -4.29
CA SER A 206 7.56 -30.08 -3.40
C SER A 206 8.15 -28.96 -2.56
N LYS A 207 7.53 -27.78 -2.61
CA LYS A 207 7.87 -26.61 -1.78
C LYS A 207 7.54 -26.78 -0.29
N THR A 208 6.99 -27.94 0.10
CA THR A 208 6.59 -28.31 1.48
C THR A 208 7.81 -28.64 2.35
N GLY A 209 7.76 -28.33 3.65
CA GLY A 209 8.83 -28.62 4.61
C GLY A 209 9.80 -27.46 4.88
N LYS A 210 9.57 -26.29 4.30
CA LYS A 210 10.28 -25.05 4.66
C LYS A 210 9.44 -24.32 5.71
N THR A 211 9.96 -24.21 6.93
CA THR A 211 9.27 -23.51 8.01
C THR A 211 10.09 -22.33 8.54
N GLY A 212 9.42 -21.41 9.21
CA GLY A 212 10.02 -20.24 9.85
C GLY A 212 9.15 -19.00 9.72
N LYS A 213 9.76 -17.84 9.96
CA LYS A 213 9.11 -16.53 9.88
C LYS A 213 9.79 -15.64 8.85
N MET A 214 8.97 -14.90 8.10
CA MET A 214 9.39 -13.89 7.15
C MET A 214 8.60 -12.60 7.37
N THR A 215 9.31 -11.47 7.51
CA THR A 215 8.73 -10.15 7.61
C THR A 215 9.09 -9.33 6.37
N ILE A 216 8.09 -8.82 5.66
CA ILE A 216 8.23 -7.97 4.47
C ILE A 216 7.86 -6.54 4.85
N ALA A 217 8.85 -5.65 4.91
CA ALA A 217 8.63 -4.22 5.14
C ALA A 217 8.71 -3.44 3.82
N VAL A 218 7.67 -2.66 3.51
CA VAL A 218 7.56 -1.86 2.29
C VAL A 218 7.25 -0.41 2.59
N SER A 219 7.96 0.48 1.90
CA SER A 219 7.89 1.92 2.17
C SER A 219 6.67 2.61 1.58
N GLU A 220 6.12 2.05 0.50
CA GLU A 220 4.97 2.55 -0.24
C GLU A 220 3.97 1.41 -0.48
N PRO A 221 2.69 1.71 -0.73
CA PRO A 221 1.68 0.68 -0.98
C PRO A 221 2.06 -0.18 -2.19
N PRO A 222 2.14 -1.51 -2.05
CA PRO A 222 2.45 -2.38 -3.16
C PRO A 222 1.42 -2.24 -4.29
N CYS A 223 1.88 -2.40 -5.53
CA CYS A 223 0.96 -2.51 -6.64
C CYS A 223 0.21 -3.85 -6.61
N VAL A 224 -0.93 -3.93 -7.30
CA VAL A 224 -1.79 -5.14 -7.34
C VAL A 224 -1.00 -6.40 -7.70
N SER A 225 -0.07 -6.32 -8.66
CA SER A 225 0.77 -7.46 -9.03
C SER A 225 1.75 -7.91 -7.95
N CYS A 226 2.24 -6.98 -7.12
CA CYS A 226 3.11 -7.33 -5.98
C CYS A 226 2.31 -8.00 -4.87
N LEU A 227 1.08 -7.55 -4.61
CA LEU A 227 0.17 -8.22 -3.68
C LEU A 227 -0.15 -9.64 -4.16
N ALA A 228 -0.45 -9.82 -5.46
CA ALA A 228 -0.69 -11.15 -6.03
C ALA A 228 0.54 -12.07 -5.88
N ALA A 229 1.76 -11.53 -6.05
CA ALA A 229 2.98 -12.28 -5.83
C ALA A 229 3.15 -12.70 -4.36
N MET A 230 2.85 -11.82 -3.39
CA MET A 230 2.87 -12.15 -1.96
C MET A 230 1.87 -13.28 -1.64
N VAL A 231 0.65 -13.20 -2.17
CA VAL A 231 -0.39 -14.22 -2.00
C VAL A 231 0.06 -15.56 -2.56
N LYS A 232 0.57 -15.59 -3.80
CA LYS A 232 1.08 -16.84 -4.40
C LYS A 232 2.27 -17.41 -3.64
N PHE A 233 3.19 -16.56 -3.18
CA PHE A 233 4.31 -17.02 -2.37
C PHE A 233 3.81 -17.68 -1.08
N SER A 234 2.87 -17.06 -0.37
CA SER A 234 2.27 -17.64 0.85
C SER A 234 1.58 -18.98 0.58
N GLN A 235 0.92 -19.15 -0.56
CA GLN A 235 0.29 -20.41 -0.95
C GLN A 235 1.32 -21.48 -1.33
N GLY A 236 2.44 -21.08 -1.93
CA GLY A 236 3.53 -21.98 -2.30
C GLY A 236 4.36 -22.47 -1.11
N TYR A 237 4.43 -21.67 -0.04
CA TYR A 237 5.19 -21.97 1.19
C TYR A 237 4.29 -21.84 2.44
N PRO A 238 3.30 -22.72 2.63
CA PRO A 238 2.27 -22.56 3.66
C PRO A 238 2.78 -22.67 5.10
N GLU A 239 3.96 -23.25 5.30
CA GLU A 239 4.59 -23.41 6.62
C GLU A 239 5.50 -22.23 6.99
N ILE A 240 5.72 -21.27 6.08
CA ILE A 240 6.42 -20.01 6.39
C ILE A 240 5.39 -18.98 6.85
N GLN A 241 5.54 -18.48 8.07
CA GLN A 241 4.71 -17.41 8.59
C GLN A 241 5.14 -16.08 7.97
N ILE A 242 4.24 -15.46 7.21
CA ILE A 242 4.51 -14.19 6.52
C ILE A 242 3.78 -13.05 7.22
N GLU A 243 4.55 -12.02 7.54
CA GLU A 243 4.07 -10.75 8.07
C GLU A 243 4.47 -9.64 7.10
N VAL A 244 3.52 -8.80 6.68
CA VAL A 244 3.76 -7.68 5.76
C VAL A 244 3.47 -6.37 6.49
N CYS A 245 4.40 -5.43 6.40
CA CYS A 245 4.24 -4.15 7.04
C CYS A 245 4.42 -3.03 6.02
N ILE A 246 3.40 -2.18 5.90
CA ILE A 246 3.29 -1.16 4.86
C ILE A 246 3.33 0.23 5.49
N ASP A 247 4.39 0.99 5.21
CA ASP A 247 4.54 2.33 5.75
C ASP A 247 3.60 3.33 5.04
N GLY A 248 3.83 3.59 3.75
CA GLY A 248 2.94 4.39 2.89
C GLY A 248 3.07 5.90 3.09
N SER A 249 3.62 6.61 2.10
CA SER A 249 3.80 8.08 2.17
C SER A 249 2.51 8.85 2.41
N LEU A 250 1.44 8.48 1.70
CA LEU A 250 0.13 9.11 1.82
C LEU A 250 -0.50 8.85 3.19
N LEU A 251 -0.29 7.66 3.76
CA LEU A 251 -0.77 7.30 5.09
C LEU A 251 -0.06 8.12 6.18
N ARG A 252 1.27 8.28 6.06
CA ARG A 252 2.06 9.17 6.94
C ARG A 252 1.53 10.60 6.86
N PHE A 253 1.37 11.11 5.65
CA PHE A 253 0.83 12.45 5.44
C PHE A 253 -0.58 12.59 6.04
N GLY A 254 -1.49 11.66 5.77
CA GLY A 254 -2.84 11.68 6.33
C GLY A 254 -2.84 11.65 7.86
N THR A 255 -1.92 10.92 8.48
CA THR A 255 -1.75 10.92 9.95
C THR A 255 -1.26 12.27 10.47
N GLU A 256 -0.33 12.93 9.76
CA GLU A 256 0.09 14.30 10.07
C GLU A 256 -1.10 15.27 9.96
N VAL A 257 -1.87 15.22 8.87
CA VAL A 257 -3.09 16.04 8.68
C VAL A 257 -4.14 15.76 9.75
N GLY A 258 -4.35 14.49 10.11
CA GLY A 258 -5.31 14.06 11.13
C GLY A 258 -5.03 14.67 12.50
N ARG A 259 -3.77 14.96 12.84
CA ARG A 259 -3.41 15.69 14.08
C ARG A 259 -3.90 17.14 14.08
N PHE A 260 -4.02 17.76 12.90
CA PHE A 260 -4.61 19.09 12.76
C PHE A 260 -6.15 19.03 12.73
N LYS A 261 -6.74 17.84 12.58
CA LYS A 261 -8.19 17.59 12.55
C LYS A 261 -8.71 16.79 13.75
N ALA A 262 -8.44 17.26 14.97
CA ALA A 262 -9.46 17.17 16.03
C ALA A 262 -10.65 18.10 15.66
N PHE A 263 -11.30 17.81 14.53
CA PHE A 263 -12.44 18.58 14.00
C PHE A 263 -13.79 18.01 14.47
N SER A 264 -13.76 17.05 15.40
CA SER A 264 -14.93 16.64 16.17
C SER A 264 -15.41 17.72 17.15
N GLU A 265 -14.66 18.82 17.33
CA GLU A 265 -15.08 19.96 18.16
C GLU A 265 -15.93 20.99 17.41
N LEU A 266 -16.28 20.76 16.14
CA LEU A 266 -17.15 21.66 15.35
C LEU A 266 -18.56 21.09 15.10
N GLU A 267 -18.88 19.91 15.62
CA GLU A 267 -20.24 19.34 15.58
C GLU A 267 -20.99 19.45 16.92
N ASP A 268 -20.34 19.82 18.03
CA ASP A 268 -21.05 20.16 19.28
C ASP A 268 -21.43 21.65 19.28
N GLY A 269 -22.56 21.94 18.66
CA GLY A 269 -23.36 23.11 18.99
C GLY A 269 -23.83 23.00 20.44
N GLY A 270 -23.14 23.68 21.35
CA GLY A 270 -23.48 23.75 22.76
C GLY A 270 -23.35 25.18 23.28
N ASP A 271 -24.43 25.92 23.11
CA ASP A 271 -24.90 27.13 23.81
C ASP A 271 -23.90 28.22 24.24
N ALA A 272 -24.19 29.43 23.79
CA ALA A 272 -23.55 30.64 24.26
C ALA A 272 -23.86 30.85 25.74
N THR A 273 -22.84 30.89 26.59
CA THR A 273 -22.95 31.54 27.91
C THR A 273 -21.85 32.59 28.03
N GLU A 274 -22.30 33.78 28.41
CA GLU A 274 -21.61 35.06 28.47
C GLU A 274 -20.34 35.06 29.34
N PRO A 275 -19.44 36.05 29.15
CA PRO A 275 -18.30 36.22 30.04
C PRO A 275 -18.78 36.77 31.38
N VAL A 276 -18.40 36.12 32.48
CA VAL A 276 -18.46 36.70 33.82
C VAL A 276 -17.14 37.40 34.09
N GLU A 277 -17.23 38.64 34.56
CA GLU A 277 -16.14 39.57 34.95
C GLU A 277 -15.05 38.95 35.85
#